data_AF-A0A3D3I9E5-F1
#
_entry.id   AF-A0A3D3I9E5-F1
#
_cell.length_a   1.000
_cell.length_b   1.000
_cell.length_c   1.000
_cell.angle_alpha   90.00
_cell.angle_beta   90.00
_cell.angle_gamma   90.00
#
_symmetry.space_group_name_H-M   'P 1'
#
loop_
_entity.id
_entity.type
_entity.pdbx_description
1 polymer ?
#
loop_
_entity_poly.entity_id
_entity_poly.type
_entity_poly.pdbx_seq_one_letter_code
_entity_poly.pdbx_strand_id
1 'polypeptide(L)'
;MEKLKYRFSLLAIMVLVVSSCSIKEGLTDEEVLTLDQTNWNYTVELFDPYLKKGIAGATLKVTINGEAKTLTANELGTVEFTGSYNEELFVNVSKEGYHGFGTTVYFDDTNRSKSLKKRINLFPSGNVGTFTVKGKITIQSDLTTTEREPAAGAVFFIDLYPQYNFQQTIEVKADANGNYSVNLPDWSNSSGLYGYFHVRYIDYTTNQKIAINRYSGEPSFPETLPKIVTLNTSFSPIGYGLLSIPSVQPIYAISPAPEGTGGVQASPFRLTPNGNGGINTGTFGISTGTGYTAGDKTLNIVSILGGSGAQGVIRDTNANGVLDQYQITTAGTGYPNSNNANVVGQEYFDYSYFHNNGYFYNSDSYRAGIIIVNNLHYGTGYLRTEAIY
;
A
#
# COMPACT_ATOMS: atom_id res chain seq x y z
N MET A 1 -34.32 68.23 60.39
CA MET A 1 -34.89 67.18 59.52
C MET A 1 -33.92 66.71 58.43
N GLU A 2 -32.96 67.54 57.97
CA GLU A 2 -32.01 67.17 56.91
C GLU A 2 -30.95 66.13 57.31
N LYS A 3 -30.42 66.17 58.54
CA LYS A 3 -29.41 65.19 59.02
C LYS A 3 -29.94 63.74 59.11
N LEU A 4 -31.26 63.54 59.19
CA LEU A 4 -31.89 62.21 59.23
C LEU A 4 -32.08 61.64 57.82
N LYS A 5 -32.30 62.49 56.81
CA LYS A 5 -32.41 62.09 55.40
C LYS A 5 -31.08 61.56 54.86
N TYR A 6 -29.95 62.22 55.19
CA TYR A 6 -28.64 61.75 54.76
C TYR A 6 -28.22 60.41 55.37
N ARG A 7 -28.65 60.10 56.60
CA ARG A 7 -28.36 58.80 57.24
C ARG A 7 -29.16 57.65 56.63
N PHE A 8 -30.41 57.89 56.24
CA PHE A 8 -31.21 56.90 55.51
C PHE A 8 -30.70 56.70 54.07
N SER A 9 -30.25 57.76 53.40
CA SER A 9 -29.66 57.66 52.05
C SER A 9 -28.30 56.94 52.06
N LEU A 10 -27.45 57.15 53.09
CA LEU A 10 -26.19 56.41 53.22
C LEU A 10 -26.41 54.93 53.53
N LEU A 11 -27.41 54.63 54.37
CA LEU A 11 -27.77 53.24 54.69
C LEU A 11 -28.37 52.52 53.47
N ALA A 12 -29.19 53.21 52.66
CA ALA A 12 -29.75 52.67 51.43
C ALA A 12 -28.69 52.41 50.35
N ILE A 13 -27.68 53.29 50.23
CA ILE A 13 -26.55 53.08 49.31
C ILE A 13 -25.65 51.92 49.79
N MET A 14 -25.39 51.79 51.10
CA MET A 14 -24.64 50.63 51.62
C MET A 14 -25.40 49.31 51.40
N VAL A 15 -26.72 49.28 51.60
CA VAL A 15 -27.51 48.05 51.36
C VAL A 15 -27.57 47.68 49.87
N LEU A 16 -27.59 48.67 48.96
CA LEU A 16 -27.50 48.43 47.51
C LEU A 16 -26.13 47.92 47.06
N VAL A 17 -25.03 48.39 47.66
CA VAL A 17 -23.66 47.91 47.33
C VAL A 17 -23.39 46.51 47.88
N VAL A 18 -23.98 46.14 49.02
CA VAL A 18 -23.82 44.79 49.60
C VAL A 18 -24.73 43.76 48.90
N SER A 19 -25.82 44.19 48.24
CA SER A 19 -26.71 43.30 47.49
C SER A 19 -26.38 43.18 45.99
N SER A 20 -25.56 44.07 45.43
CA SER A 20 -25.04 43.96 44.04
C SER A 20 -23.62 43.37 43.95
N CYS A 21 -22.98 43.06 45.08
CA CYS A 21 -21.73 42.33 45.15
C CYS A 21 -21.94 40.99 45.88
N SER A 22 -22.70 40.07 45.28
CA SER A 22 -22.31 38.67 45.38
C SER A 22 -21.10 38.46 44.46
N ILE A 23 -19.98 39.09 44.81
CA ILE A 23 -18.67 38.66 44.31
C ILE A 23 -18.51 37.28 44.92
N LYS A 24 -18.62 36.23 44.10
CA LYS A 24 -18.02 34.94 44.44
C LYS A 24 -16.57 35.26 44.81
N GLU A 25 -16.21 35.11 46.09
CA GLU A 25 -14.84 35.25 46.53
C GLU A 25 -13.96 34.31 45.73
N GLY A 26 -13.19 34.86 44.81
CA GLY A 26 -12.30 34.09 43.94
C GLY A 26 -13.05 33.18 42.97
N LEU A 27 -12.63 33.16 41.71
CA LEU A 27 -12.81 31.94 40.94
C LEU A 27 -11.96 30.88 41.65
N THR A 28 -12.51 29.69 41.89
CA THR A 28 -11.67 28.57 42.32
C THR A 28 -10.63 28.29 41.23
N ASP A 29 -9.49 27.69 41.57
CA ASP A 29 -8.48 27.32 40.55
C ASP A 29 -9.09 26.46 39.43
N GLU A 30 -10.09 25.66 39.75
CA GLU A 30 -10.87 24.86 38.79
C GLU A 30 -11.77 25.72 37.90
N GLU A 31 -12.40 26.76 38.42
CA GLU A 31 -13.18 27.72 37.63
C GLU A 31 -12.28 28.59 36.75
N VAL A 32 -11.10 28.99 37.24
CA VAL A 32 -10.06 29.67 36.44
C VAL A 32 -9.58 28.77 35.32
N LEU A 33 -9.24 27.51 35.61
CA LEU A 33 -8.78 26.54 34.63
C LEU A 33 -9.86 26.26 33.56
N THR A 34 -11.12 26.10 33.99
CA THR A 34 -12.26 25.86 33.07
C THR A 34 -12.52 27.08 32.18
N LEU A 35 -12.45 28.29 32.75
CA LEU A 35 -12.55 29.52 31.98
C LEU A 35 -11.38 29.65 31.01
N ASP A 36 -10.15 29.31 31.42
CA ASP A 36 -8.97 29.39 30.58
C ASP A 36 -8.98 28.35 29.46
N GLN A 37 -9.70 27.24 29.63
CA GLN A 37 -9.83 26.18 28.61
C GLN A 37 -11.06 26.32 27.71
N THR A 38 -11.92 27.33 27.92
CA THR A 38 -13.15 27.52 27.14
C THR A 38 -13.23 28.88 26.46
N ASN A 39 -13.97 28.95 25.34
CA ASN A 39 -14.23 30.16 24.55
C ASN A 39 -12.99 30.76 23.85
N TRP A 40 -12.15 29.91 23.28
CA TRP A 40 -11.04 30.32 22.41
C TRP A 40 -11.54 30.62 21.00
N ASN A 41 -11.10 31.74 20.45
CA ASN A 41 -11.39 32.13 19.08
C ASN A 41 -10.32 31.56 18.14
N TYR A 42 -10.76 30.82 17.13
CA TYR A 42 -9.91 30.24 16.10
C TYR A 42 -10.17 30.95 14.78
N THR A 43 -9.09 31.39 14.13
CA THR A 43 -9.11 31.92 12.78
C THR A 43 -8.26 31.05 11.87
N VAL A 44 -8.88 30.45 10.85
CA VAL A 44 -8.19 29.66 9.82
C VAL A 44 -8.27 30.41 8.50
N GLU A 45 -7.13 30.82 7.97
CA GLU A 45 -6.98 31.46 6.66
C GLU A 45 -6.66 30.39 5.61
N LEU A 46 -7.53 30.20 4.62
CA LEU A 46 -7.34 29.32 3.47
C LEU A 46 -6.78 30.15 2.32
N PHE A 47 -5.52 29.92 1.97
CA PHE A 47 -4.73 30.81 1.12
C PHE A 47 -4.20 30.12 -0.12
N ASP A 48 -4.30 30.77 -1.27
CA ASP A 48 -3.64 30.37 -2.51
C ASP A 48 -2.26 31.06 -2.57
N PRO A 49 -1.15 30.33 -2.39
CA PRO A 49 0.18 30.94 -2.39
C PRO A 49 0.62 31.45 -3.76
N TYR A 50 0.06 30.94 -4.86
CA TYR A 50 0.40 31.38 -6.21
C TYR A 50 -0.33 32.67 -6.58
N LEU A 51 -1.64 32.68 -6.38
CA LEU A 51 -2.48 33.84 -6.64
C LEU A 51 -2.38 34.89 -5.52
N LYS A 52 -1.70 34.55 -4.42
CA LYS A 52 -1.48 35.38 -3.23
C LYS A 52 -2.78 35.95 -2.69
N LYS A 53 -3.83 35.12 -2.59
CA LYS A 53 -5.17 35.54 -2.17
C LYS A 53 -5.86 34.47 -1.32
N GLY A 54 -6.81 34.90 -0.51
CA GLY A 54 -7.72 34.00 0.20
C GLY A 54 -8.67 33.25 -0.74
N ILE A 55 -9.09 32.05 -0.34
CA ILE A 55 -9.90 31.15 -1.14
C ILE A 55 -11.34 31.13 -0.61
N ALA A 56 -12.20 31.93 -1.23
CA ALA A 56 -13.59 32.05 -0.84
C ALA A 56 -14.41 30.77 -1.11
N GLY A 57 -15.32 30.46 -0.20
CA GLY A 57 -16.24 29.32 -0.34
C GLY A 57 -15.56 27.95 -0.25
N ALA A 58 -14.32 27.88 0.25
CA ALA A 58 -13.70 26.60 0.60
C ALA A 58 -14.31 26.09 1.92
N THR A 59 -14.50 24.78 2.03
CA THR A 59 -15.14 24.17 3.19
C THR A 59 -14.08 23.58 4.12
N LEU A 60 -14.14 23.94 5.41
CA LEU A 60 -13.32 23.39 6.49
C LEU A 60 -14.18 22.45 7.34
N LYS A 61 -13.87 21.15 7.33
CA LYS A 61 -14.43 20.18 8.26
C LYS A 61 -13.50 20.05 9.46
N VAL A 62 -14.02 20.26 10.67
CA VAL A 62 -13.25 20.27 11.91
C VAL A 62 -14.10 19.73 13.06
N THR A 63 -13.48 19.04 14.02
CA THR A 63 -14.17 18.61 15.24
C THR A 63 -13.98 19.66 16.33
N ILE A 64 -15.07 20.28 16.77
CA ILE A 64 -15.09 21.32 17.80
C ILE A 64 -15.87 20.77 19.00
N ASN A 65 -15.23 20.67 20.15
CA ASN A 65 -15.84 20.16 21.39
C ASN A 65 -16.50 18.77 21.23
N GLY A 66 -15.86 17.88 20.45
CA GLY A 66 -16.36 16.53 20.18
C GLY A 66 -17.37 16.44 19.03
N GLU A 67 -17.80 17.55 18.43
CA GLU A 67 -18.75 17.57 17.32
C GLU A 67 -18.09 17.92 16.00
N ALA A 68 -18.32 17.10 14.97
CA ALA A 68 -17.88 17.42 13.61
C ALA A 68 -18.72 18.56 13.01
N LYS A 69 -18.04 19.63 12.59
CA LYS A 69 -18.64 20.81 11.96
C LYS A 69 -18.04 21.03 10.57
N THR A 70 -18.88 21.51 9.65
CA THR A 70 -18.44 21.98 8.33
C THR A 70 -18.67 23.48 8.24
N LEU A 71 -17.58 24.23 8.10
CA LEU A 71 -17.58 25.68 8.03
C LEU A 71 -17.16 26.11 6.62
N THR A 72 -17.63 27.28 6.17
CA THR A 72 -17.32 27.79 4.83
C THR A 72 -16.54 29.09 4.94
N ALA A 73 -15.45 29.20 4.19
CA ALA A 73 -14.61 30.39 4.17
C ALA A 73 -15.33 31.58 3.52
N ASN A 74 -15.18 32.77 4.13
CA ASN A 74 -15.71 34.02 3.61
C ASN A 74 -14.94 34.52 2.36
N GLU A 75 -15.26 35.73 1.89
CA GLU A 75 -14.64 36.33 0.70
C GLU A 75 -13.12 36.53 0.82
N LEU A 76 -12.60 36.66 2.04
CA LEU A 76 -11.17 36.78 2.33
C LEU A 76 -10.50 35.42 2.52
N GLY A 77 -11.23 34.32 2.34
CA GLY A 77 -10.72 32.97 2.58
C GLY A 77 -10.58 32.61 4.06
N THR A 78 -11.22 33.33 4.98
CA THR A 78 -11.12 33.03 6.41
C THR A 78 -12.34 32.28 6.94
N VAL A 79 -12.08 31.38 7.88
CA VAL A 79 -13.05 30.66 8.69
C VAL A 79 -12.80 31.01 10.15
N GLU A 80 -13.84 31.45 10.86
CA GLU A 80 -13.77 31.80 12.26
C GLU A 80 -14.73 30.93 13.07
N PHE A 81 -14.28 30.43 14.22
CA PHE A 81 -15.11 29.66 15.14
C PHE A 81 -14.59 29.76 16.58
N THR A 82 -15.45 29.41 17.53
CA THR A 82 -15.12 29.38 18.95
C THR A 82 -15.19 27.95 19.47
N GLY A 83 -14.24 27.57 20.33
CA GLY A 83 -14.16 26.23 20.91
C GLY A 83 -13.43 26.20 22.25
N SER A 84 -13.32 25.02 22.84
CA SER A 84 -12.37 24.80 23.94
C SER A 84 -10.94 24.89 23.43
N TYR A 85 -10.01 25.25 24.31
CA TYR A 85 -8.59 25.26 23.98
C TYR A 85 -8.16 23.88 23.49
N ASN A 86 -7.51 23.89 22.35
CA ASN A 86 -6.91 22.74 21.73
C ASN A 86 -5.76 23.23 20.86
N GLU A 87 -4.56 22.78 21.18
CA GLU A 87 -3.33 23.06 20.45
C GLU A 87 -3.35 22.39 19.07
N GLU A 88 -4.12 21.30 18.94
CA GLU A 88 -4.14 20.45 17.76
C GLU A 88 -5.57 20.24 17.24
N LEU A 89 -5.86 20.76 16.05
CA LEU A 89 -7.15 20.49 15.38
C LEU A 89 -6.95 19.69 14.09
N PHE A 90 -7.56 18.52 14.02
CA PHE A 90 -7.71 17.79 12.77
C PHE A 90 -8.73 18.50 11.88
N VAL A 91 -8.28 18.89 10.69
CA VAL A 91 -9.10 19.60 9.72
C VAL A 91 -9.05 18.89 8.37
N ASN A 92 -10.17 18.91 7.65
CA ASN A 92 -10.22 18.57 6.24
C ASN A 92 -10.74 19.76 5.45
N VAL A 93 -10.00 20.19 4.44
CA VAL A 93 -10.36 21.30 3.56
C VAL A 93 -10.66 20.79 2.17
N SER A 94 -11.75 21.28 1.57
CA SER A 94 -12.10 21.01 0.19
C SER A 94 -12.61 22.24 -0.54
N LYS A 95 -12.20 22.39 -1.80
CA LYS A 95 -12.68 23.39 -2.74
C LYS A 95 -12.50 22.86 -4.16
N GLU A 96 -13.51 23.01 -5.00
CA GLU A 96 -13.39 22.68 -6.43
C GLU A 96 -12.26 23.49 -7.09
N GLY A 97 -11.45 22.84 -7.93
CA GLY A 97 -10.28 23.45 -8.57
C GLY A 97 -9.03 23.52 -7.69
N TYR A 98 -9.08 22.98 -6.46
CA TYR A 98 -7.95 22.84 -5.55
C TYR A 98 -7.79 21.38 -5.14
N HIS A 99 -6.57 20.99 -4.77
CA HIS A 99 -6.35 19.68 -4.15
C HIS A 99 -7.01 19.64 -2.77
N GLY A 100 -7.79 18.57 -2.52
CA GLY A 100 -8.34 18.27 -1.20
C GLY A 100 -7.23 18.06 -0.18
N PHE A 101 -7.53 18.35 1.08
CA PHE A 101 -6.52 18.48 2.12
C PHE A 101 -7.03 17.94 3.46
N GLY A 102 -6.20 17.19 4.18
CA GLY A 102 -6.42 16.79 5.56
C GLY A 102 -5.14 17.01 6.36
N THR A 103 -5.20 17.66 7.52
CA THR A 103 -4.02 17.88 8.38
C THR A 103 -4.39 18.07 9.84
N THR A 104 -3.38 18.03 10.71
CA THR A 104 -3.44 18.58 12.06
C THR A 104 -2.92 20.02 12.04
N VAL A 105 -3.77 20.97 12.43
CA VAL A 105 -3.37 22.35 12.62
C VAL A 105 -2.88 22.53 14.05
N TYR A 106 -1.61 22.87 14.16
CA TYR A 106 -0.98 23.30 15.40
C TYR A 106 -1.13 24.80 15.57
N PHE A 107 -1.72 25.21 16.69
CA PHE A 107 -1.80 26.60 17.10
C PHE A 107 -0.79 26.85 18.23
N ASP A 108 0.18 27.72 17.99
CA ASP A 108 1.16 28.09 19.00
C ASP A 108 0.56 29.18 19.91
N ASP A 109 0.43 28.90 21.21
CA ASP A 109 0.07 29.91 22.19
C ASP A 109 1.26 30.83 22.44
N THR A 110 1.27 31.97 21.74
CA THR A 110 2.24 33.03 21.98
C THR A 110 1.63 34.25 22.67
N ASN A 111 0.32 34.25 22.94
CA ASN A 111 -0.38 35.42 23.47
C ASN A 111 -1.63 35.06 24.29
N ARG A 112 -1.74 35.71 25.46
CA ARG A 112 -2.88 35.68 26.40
C ARG A 112 -4.24 36.17 25.82
N SER A 113 -4.38 36.30 24.51
CA SER A 113 -5.54 36.91 23.84
C SER A 113 -6.70 35.95 23.54
N LYS A 114 -6.68 34.70 24.04
CA LYS A 114 -7.68 33.65 23.73
C LYS A 114 -8.04 33.57 22.24
N SER A 115 -7.04 33.80 21.39
CA SER A 115 -7.21 33.94 19.95
C SER A 115 -6.03 33.29 19.27
N LEU A 116 -6.33 32.32 18.41
CA LEU A 116 -5.37 31.51 17.70
C LEU A 116 -5.62 31.63 16.21
N LYS A 117 -4.57 31.92 15.45
CA LYS A 117 -4.65 32.09 14.00
C LYS A 117 -3.70 31.14 13.28
N LYS A 118 -4.19 30.46 12.25
CA LYS A 118 -3.38 29.67 11.33
C LYS A 118 -3.72 29.97 9.88
N ARG A 119 -2.70 29.93 9.02
CA ARG A 119 -2.86 29.85 7.57
C ARG A 119 -2.66 28.42 7.09
N ILE A 120 -3.55 27.98 6.21
CA ILE A 120 -3.47 26.74 5.45
C ILE A 120 -3.35 27.12 3.98
N ASN A 121 -2.26 26.68 3.34
CA ASN A 121 -2.07 26.89 1.92
C ASN A 121 -2.83 25.78 1.15
N LEU A 122 -3.67 26.17 0.19
CA LEU A 122 -4.29 25.24 -0.75
C LEU A 122 -3.73 25.50 -2.15
N PHE A 123 -3.46 24.41 -2.87
CA PHE A 123 -2.86 24.48 -4.19
C PHE A 123 -3.90 24.18 -5.28
N PRO A 124 -3.96 24.99 -6.35
CA PRO A 124 -4.83 24.72 -7.49
C PRO A 124 -4.52 23.35 -8.10
N SER A 125 -5.55 22.63 -8.55
CA SER A 125 -5.40 21.34 -9.23
C SER A 125 -5.22 21.44 -10.76
N GLY A 126 -5.19 22.67 -11.30
CA GLY A 126 -4.95 22.96 -12.72
C GLY A 126 -3.46 22.97 -13.11
N ASN A 127 -3.16 23.20 -14.39
CA ASN A 127 -1.80 23.09 -14.96
C ASN A 127 -0.86 24.29 -14.68
N VAL A 128 -1.33 25.34 -14.02
CA VAL A 128 -0.54 26.57 -13.83
C VAL A 128 0.24 26.46 -12.53
N GLY A 129 1.57 26.57 -12.59
CA GLY A 129 2.41 26.51 -11.40
C GLY A 129 2.52 25.11 -10.80
N THR A 130 2.44 24.06 -11.62
CA THR A 130 2.54 22.66 -11.18
C THR A 130 3.60 21.88 -11.94
N PHE A 131 4.22 20.90 -11.29
CA PHE A 131 4.94 19.81 -11.95
C PHE A 131 4.04 18.57 -12.03
N THR A 132 4.32 17.65 -12.95
CA THR A 132 3.51 16.44 -13.13
C THR A 132 4.28 15.23 -12.67
N VAL A 133 3.68 14.41 -11.81
CA VAL A 133 4.14 13.04 -11.54
C VAL A 133 3.23 12.10 -12.31
N LYS A 134 3.82 11.27 -13.18
CA LYS A 134 3.07 10.30 -13.97
C LYS A 134 3.81 8.98 -14.05
N GLY A 135 3.09 7.93 -14.39
CA GLY A 135 3.69 6.62 -14.59
C GLY A 135 2.67 5.55 -14.86
N LYS A 136 3.15 4.30 -14.84
CA LYS A 136 2.33 3.11 -14.98
C LYS A 136 2.57 2.18 -13.81
N ILE A 137 1.48 1.68 -13.23
CA ILE A 137 1.47 0.65 -12.21
C ILE A 137 1.07 -0.67 -12.88
N THR A 138 1.92 -1.68 -12.72
CA THR A 138 1.64 -3.03 -13.21
C THR A 138 1.73 -4.03 -12.07
N ILE A 139 1.19 -5.21 -12.30
CA ILE A 139 1.22 -6.33 -11.37
C ILE A 139 1.47 -7.62 -12.16
N GLN A 140 2.04 -8.63 -11.50
CA GLN A 140 2.18 -9.98 -12.04
C GLN A 140 1.28 -10.91 -11.21
N SER A 141 0.01 -11.00 -11.58
CA SER A 141 -0.92 -11.92 -10.93
C SER A 141 -0.75 -13.36 -11.40
N ASP A 142 -0.17 -13.61 -12.57
CA ASP A 142 0.13 -14.97 -13.04
C ASP A 142 1.64 -15.27 -12.95
N LEU A 143 2.05 -16.02 -11.91
CA LEU A 143 3.42 -16.48 -11.76
C LEU A 143 3.79 -17.62 -12.71
N THR A 144 2.86 -18.14 -13.50
CA THR A 144 3.17 -19.17 -14.52
C THR A 144 3.70 -18.59 -15.83
N THR A 145 3.71 -17.26 -15.95
CA THR A 145 4.25 -16.52 -17.10
C THR A 145 5.09 -15.35 -16.61
N THR A 146 5.82 -14.68 -17.51
CA THR A 146 6.52 -13.43 -17.21
C THR A 146 5.71 -12.18 -17.56
N GLU A 147 4.48 -12.35 -18.06
CA GLU A 147 3.65 -11.24 -18.49
C GLU A 147 3.18 -10.42 -17.29
N ARG A 148 3.01 -9.11 -17.52
CA ARG A 148 2.51 -8.18 -16.51
C ARG A 148 1.30 -7.45 -17.06
N GLU A 149 0.29 -7.36 -16.23
CA GLU A 149 -0.95 -6.65 -16.52
C GLU A 149 -1.00 -5.29 -15.81
N PRO A 150 -1.82 -4.36 -16.30
CA PRO A 150 -2.16 -3.16 -15.56
C PRO A 150 -2.72 -3.43 -14.16
N ALA A 151 -2.21 -2.73 -13.14
CA ALA A 151 -2.83 -2.70 -11.82
C ALA A 151 -3.97 -1.67 -11.80
N ALA A 152 -5.06 -1.98 -12.53
CA ALA A 152 -6.17 -1.07 -12.73
C ALA A 152 -6.83 -0.68 -11.40
N GLY A 153 -7.03 0.63 -11.18
CA GLY A 153 -7.66 1.13 -9.97
C GLY A 153 -6.79 1.02 -8.71
N ALA A 154 -5.51 0.66 -8.82
CA ALA A 154 -4.57 0.73 -7.71
C ALA A 154 -4.53 2.14 -7.13
N VAL A 155 -4.70 2.24 -5.81
CA VAL A 155 -4.64 3.49 -5.07
C VAL A 155 -3.28 3.60 -4.43
N PHE A 156 -2.74 4.81 -4.38
CA PHE A 156 -1.55 5.15 -3.64
C PHE A 156 -1.63 6.59 -3.18
N PHE A 157 -0.73 6.97 -2.29
CA PHE A 157 -0.69 8.29 -1.72
C PHE A 157 0.58 9.01 -2.10
N ILE A 158 0.49 10.30 -2.34
CA ILE A 158 1.65 11.20 -2.44
C ILE A 158 1.61 12.09 -1.21
N ASP A 159 2.60 11.90 -0.33
CA ASP A 159 2.84 12.72 0.84
C ASP A 159 3.81 13.84 0.45
N LEU A 160 3.31 15.07 0.45
CA LEU A 160 4.08 16.29 0.18
C LEU A 160 4.57 16.87 1.51
N TYR A 161 5.85 17.26 1.55
CA TYR A 161 6.48 17.87 2.72
C TYR A 161 7.02 19.27 2.39
N PRO A 162 6.15 20.29 2.24
CA PRO A 162 6.57 21.66 2.02
C PRO A 162 7.07 22.29 3.33
N GLN A 163 8.33 22.05 3.71
CA GLN A 163 8.98 22.53 4.95
C GLN A 163 8.34 22.10 6.29
N TYR A 164 9.12 22.23 7.36
CA TYR A 164 8.87 21.91 8.78
C TYR A 164 7.40 21.60 9.17
N ASN A 165 7.19 20.35 9.60
CA ASN A 165 5.99 19.82 10.29
C ASN A 165 4.66 19.87 9.53
N PHE A 166 4.67 20.08 8.21
CA PHE A 166 3.45 20.02 7.41
C PHE A 166 3.53 18.88 6.39
N GLN A 167 2.59 17.94 6.49
CA GLN A 167 2.39 16.86 5.52
C GLN A 167 1.05 17.06 4.83
N GLN A 168 1.05 17.08 3.50
CA GLN A 168 -0.16 17.00 2.69
C GLN A 168 -0.21 15.65 1.98
N THR A 169 -1.28 14.90 2.16
CA THR A 169 -1.46 13.61 1.48
C THR A 169 -2.47 13.74 0.35
N ILE A 170 -2.09 13.33 -0.85
CA ILE A 170 -2.94 13.26 -2.04
C ILE A 170 -3.17 11.80 -2.38
N GLU A 171 -4.42 11.39 -2.44
CA GLU A 171 -4.78 10.07 -2.98
C GLU A 171 -4.75 10.10 -4.51
N VAL A 172 -4.07 9.13 -5.11
CA VAL A 172 -3.98 8.96 -6.56
C VAL A 172 -4.43 7.55 -6.92
N LYS A 173 -5.20 7.45 -7.99
CA LYS A 173 -5.73 6.19 -8.49
C LYS A 173 -5.30 5.96 -9.94
N ALA A 174 -4.79 4.76 -10.22
CA ALA A 174 -4.45 4.34 -11.56
C ALA A 174 -5.71 4.08 -12.41
N ASP A 175 -5.63 4.41 -13.70
CA ASP A 175 -6.69 4.16 -14.68
C ASP A 175 -6.82 2.66 -15.06
N ALA A 176 -7.71 2.33 -15.99
CA ALA A 176 -7.92 0.95 -16.45
C ALA A 176 -6.68 0.33 -17.13
N ASN A 177 -5.76 1.15 -17.61
CA ASN A 177 -4.50 0.75 -18.22
C ASN A 177 -3.33 0.83 -17.24
N GLY A 178 -3.60 1.10 -15.96
CA GLY A 178 -2.61 1.22 -14.89
C GLY A 178 -1.84 2.54 -14.94
N ASN A 179 -2.20 3.47 -15.83
CA ASN A 179 -1.53 4.76 -15.90
C ASN A 179 -2.07 5.71 -14.83
N TYR A 180 -1.22 6.61 -14.38
CA TYR A 180 -1.64 7.72 -13.54
C TYR A 180 -0.90 8.99 -13.96
N SER A 181 -1.51 10.14 -13.67
CA SER A 181 -0.92 11.44 -13.86
C SER A 181 -1.54 12.39 -12.84
N VAL A 182 -0.70 13.01 -12.02
CA VAL A 182 -1.10 13.97 -11.00
C VAL A 182 -0.24 15.21 -11.11
N ASN A 183 -0.89 16.36 -11.14
CA ASN A 183 -0.22 17.64 -11.05
C ASN A 183 0.00 17.97 -9.57
N LEU A 184 1.20 18.37 -9.23
CA LEU A 184 1.63 18.75 -7.89
C LEU A 184 2.16 20.18 -7.90
N PRO A 185 2.00 20.93 -6.81
CA PRO A 185 2.43 22.33 -6.74
C PRO A 185 3.94 22.51 -6.97
N ASP A 186 4.31 23.48 -7.81
CA ASP A 186 5.67 24.03 -7.91
C ASP A 186 6.10 24.72 -6.60
N TRP A 187 7.20 24.28 -5.99
CA TRP A 187 7.73 24.87 -4.75
C TRP A 187 8.85 25.90 -4.98
N SER A 188 9.28 26.09 -6.21
CA SER A 188 10.40 26.97 -6.58
C SER A 188 10.08 28.48 -6.49
N ASN A 189 8.81 28.87 -6.58
CA ASN A 189 8.39 30.27 -6.59
C ASN A 189 7.98 30.82 -5.22
N SER A 190 7.93 29.97 -4.20
CA SER A 190 7.72 30.34 -2.81
C SER A 190 9.08 30.49 -2.12
N SER A 191 9.50 31.74 -1.91
CA SER A 191 10.71 32.19 -1.24
C SER A 191 11.34 31.17 -0.27
N GLY A 192 12.24 30.30 -0.75
CA GLY A 192 13.05 29.40 0.07
C GLY A 192 12.41 28.05 0.48
N LEU A 193 11.25 27.65 -0.06
CA LEU A 193 10.63 26.37 0.28
C LEU A 193 11.33 25.19 -0.43
N TYR A 194 12.24 24.52 0.26
CA TYR A 194 12.68 23.17 -0.10
C TYR A 194 11.59 22.18 0.33
N GLY A 195 10.95 21.54 -0.64
CA GLY A 195 9.97 20.48 -0.40
C GLY A 195 10.41 19.18 -1.06
N TYR A 196 10.15 18.06 -0.40
CA TYR A 196 10.23 16.73 -1.02
C TYR A 196 8.84 16.11 -1.01
N PHE A 197 8.62 15.15 -1.90
CA PHE A 197 7.45 14.29 -1.82
C PHE A 197 7.87 12.85 -1.68
N HIS A 198 6.96 12.09 -1.12
CA HIS A 198 7.07 10.68 -0.87
C HIS A 198 5.86 9.99 -1.48
N VAL A 199 6.11 9.05 -2.39
CA VAL A 199 5.04 8.20 -2.95
C VAL A 199 4.92 6.96 -2.08
N ARG A 200 3.80 6.86 -1.36
CA ARG A 200 3.44 5.77 -0.48
C ARG A 200 2.38 4.91 -1.14
N TYR A 201 2.81 3.78 -1.68
CA TYR A 201 1.90 2.77 -2.19
C TYR A 201 1.26 2.01 -1.03
N ILE A 202 0.03 1.54 -1.22
CA ILE A 202 -0.63 0.63 -0.28
C ILE A 202 -0.64 -0.78 -0.83
N ASP A 203 -1.00 -1.72 0.03
CA ASP A 203 -1.28 -3.09 -0.35
C ASP A 203 -2.35 -3.14 -1.45
N TYR A 204 -2.08 -3.93 -2.48
CA TYR A 204 -3.00 -4.18 -3.57
C TYR A 204 -3.46 -5.63 -3.51
N THR A 205 -4.76 -5.87 -3.32
CA THR A 205 -5.29 -7.23 -3.20
C THR A 205 -5.89 -7.70 -4.51
N THR A 206 -5.41 -8.84 -5.01
CA THR A 206 -5.99 -9.50 -6.19
C THR A 206 -5.75 -11.00 -6.16
N ASN A 207 -6.43 -11.71 -7.05
CA ASN A 207 -6.21 -13.13 -7.27
C ASN A 207 -4.86 -13.36 -7.97
N GLN A 208 -3.98 -14.15 -7.36
CA GLN A 208 -2.73 -14.61 -7.94
C GLN A 208 -2.83 -16.06 -8.37
N LYS A 209 -2.49 -16.35 -9.62
CA LYS A 209 -2.29 -17.69 -10.16
C LYS A 209 -0.85 -18.13 -9.91
N ILE A 210 -0.70 -19.28 -9.26
CA ILE A 210 0.59 -19.83 -8.82
C ILE A 210 0.59 -21.36 -8.96
N ALA A 211 1.74 -21.95 -9.26
CA ALA A 211 1.94 -23.38 -9.17
C ALA A 211 2.34 -23.77 -7.73
N ILE A 212 1.78 -24.85 -7.21
CA ILE A 212 2.09 -25.39 -5.87
C ILE A 212 2.40 -26.88 -5.99
N ASN A 213 3.27 -27.43 -5.13
CA ASN A 213 3.45 -28.88 -5.10
C ASN A 213 2.27 -29.53 -4.40
N ARG A 214 1.82 -28.95 -3.28
CA ARG A 214 0.68 -29.41 -2.48
C ARG A 214 0.21 -28.35 -1.48
N TYR A 215 -0.99 -28.53 -0.94
CA TYR A 215 -1.41 -27.84 0.27
C TYR A 215 -0.81 -28.50 1.52
N SER A 216 -0.74 -27.76 2.62
CA SER A 216 -0.37 -28.32 3.92
C SER A 216 -1.32 -29.46 4.31
N GLY A 217 -0.75 -30.58 4.78
CA GLY A 217 -1.50 -31.76 5.19
C GLY A 217 -1.86 -32.73 4.04
N GLU A 218 -1.73 -32.32 2.78
CA GLU A 218 -1.80 -33.27 1.67
C GLU A 218 -0.55 -34.18 1.68
N PRO A 219 -0.64 -35.46 1.28
CA PRO A 219 0.52 -36.33 1.10
C PRO A 219 1.58 -35.68 0.20
N SER A 220 2.85 -36.04 0.38
CA SER A 220 3.90 -35.61 -0.53
C SER A 220 3.65 -36.17 -1.94
N PHE A 221 4.38 -35.65 -2.91
CA PHE A 221 4.53 -36.28 -4.20
C PHE A 221 5.17 -37.68 -4.06
N PRO A 222 4.75 -38.72 -4.82
CA PRO A 222 3.85 -38.73 -5.97
C PRO A 222 2.35 -38.70 -5.69
N GLU A 223 1.91 -38.95 -4.46
CA GLU A 223 0.49 -39.14 -4.13
C GLU A 223 -0.34 -37.87 -4.39
N THR A 224 0.26 -36.70 -4.15
CA THR A 224 -0.31 -35.40 -4.55
C THR A 224 0.46 -34.84 -5.73
N LEU A 225 -0.21 -34.66 -6.86
CA LEU A 225 0.38 -34.02 -8.02
C LEU A 225 0.39 -32.50 -7.86
N PRO A 226 1.47 -31.85 -8.32
CA PRO A 226 1.55 -30.40 -8.41
C PRO A 226 0.42 -29.84 -9.28
N LYS A 227 -0.04 -28.64 -8.93
CA LYS A 227 -1.23 -28.02 -9.53
C LYS A 227 -1.11 -26.52 -9.61
N ILE A 228 -1.83 -25.92 -10.55
CA ILE A 228 -2.04 -24.47 -10.62
C ILE A 228 -3.26 -24.14 -9.77
N VAL A 229 -3.12 -23.13 -8.91
CA VAL A 229 -4.20 -22.64 -8.07
C VAL A 229 -4.31 -21.12 -8.21
N THR A 230 -5.47 -20.60 -7.85
CA THR A 230 -5.70 -19.16 -7.74
C THR A 230 -5.97 -18.82 -6.28
N LEU A 231 -5.18 -17.91 -5.74
CA LEU A 231 -5.20 -17.52 -4.34
C LEU A 231 -5.46 -16.02 -4.23
N ASN A 232 -6.26 -15.60 -3.25
CA ASN A 232 -6.39 -14.18 -2.99
C ASN A 232 -5.12 -13.67 -2.27
N THR A 233 -4.36 -12.79 -2.91
CA THR A 233 -3.04 -12.36 -2.46
C THR A 233 -3.02 -10.86 -2.23
N SER A 234 -2.42 -10.43 -1.11
CA SER A 234 -2.15 -9.01 -0.84
C SER A 234 -0.73 -8.66 -1.26
N PHE A 235 -0.59 -7.77 -2.22
CA PHE A 235 0.69 -7.36 -2.77
C PHE A 235 1.18 -6.12 -2.02
N SER A 236 2.17 -6.29 -1.14
CA SER A 236 2.76 -5.15 -0.44
C SER A 236 3.84 -4.47 -1.27
N PRO A 237 3.88 -3.13 -1.31
CA PRO A 237 4.89 -2.40 -2.07
C PRO A 237 6.28 -2.36 -1.40
N ILE A 238 6.37 -2.67 -0.10
CA ILE A 238 7.62 -2.66 0.68
C ILE A 238 8.11 -4.10 0.89
N GLY A 239 9.33 -4.39 0.42
CA GLY A 239 9.92 -5.73 0.34
C GLY A 239 10.32 -6.41 1.66
N TYR A 240 9.47 -6.40 2.70
CA TYR A 240 9.75 -7.12 3.96
C TYR A 240 8.87 -8.35 4.15
N GLY A 241 8.99 -9.31 3.25
CA GLY A 241 8.26 -10.57 3.31
C GLY A 241 7.74 -11.03 1.95
N LEU A 242 8.60 -10.96 0.93
CA LEU A 242 8.48 -11.87 -0.20
C LEU A 242 8.38 -13.27 0.40
N LEU A 243 7.19 -13.87 0.32
CA LEU A 243 7.07 -15.26 0.67
C LEU A 243 7.96 -16.05 -0.27
N SER A 244 8.59 -17.08 0.27
CA SER A 244 9.28 -18.06 -0.54
C SER A 244 8.28 -18.63 -1.55
N ILE A 245 8.42 -18.24 -2.81
CA ILE A 245 7.62 -18.83 -3.89
C ILE A 245 8.10 -20.26 -4.04
N PRO A 246 7.21 -21.26 -3.93
CA PRO A 246 7.61 -22.65 -4.01
C PRO A 246 8.26 -22.91 -5.37
N SER A 247 9.39 -23.62 -5.34
CA SER A 247 9.96 -24.17 -6.57
C SER A 247 9.11 -25.36 -6.96
N VAL A 248 8.32 -25.18 -8.01
CA VAL A 248 7.44 -26.22 -8.53
C VAL A 248 7.92 -26.55 -9.91
N GLN A 249 8.10 -27.83 -10.19
CA GLN A 249 8.57 -28.20 -11.50
C GLN A 249 7.41 -28.16 -12.49
N PRO A 250 7.67 -27.81 -13.76
CA PRO A 250 6.57 -27.83 -14.70
C PRO A 250 6.31 -29.23 -15.28
N ILE A 251 7.27 -30.15 -15.23
CA ILE A 251 7.23 -31.43 -15.95
C ILE A 251 7.75 -32.56 -15.05
N TYR A 252 7.01 -33.67 -15.04
CA TYR A 252 7.24 -34.83 -14.19
C TYR A 252 7.06 -36.14 -14.96
N ALA A 253 7.87 -37.15 -14.66
CA ALA A 253 7.67 -38.53 -15.14
C ALA A 253 7.24 -39.45 -14.00
N ILE A 254 5.99 -39.93 -14.01
CA ILE A 254 5.41 -40.79 -12.98
C ILE A 254 5.59 -42.27 -13.41
N SER A 255 6.21 -43.08 -12.55
CA SER A 255 6.28 -44.53 -12.74
C SER A 255 4.95 -45.20 -12.37
N PRO A 256 4.64 -46.40 -12.87
CA PRO A 256 3.50 -47.16 -12.38
C PRO A 256 3.73 -47.57 -10.91
N ALA A 257 2.64 -47.92 -10.23
CA ALA A 257 2.70 -48.54 -8.91
C ALA A 257 3.39 -49.92 -9.00
N PRO A 258 4.14 -50.34 -7.96
CA PRO A 258 4.75 -51.67 -7.92
C PRO A 258 3.68 -52.77 -7.86
N GLU A 259 3.96 -53.94 -8.44
CA GLU A 259 2.98 -55.03 -8.54
C GLU A 259 2.90 -55.92 -7.27
N GLY A 260 3.87 -55.78 -6.34
CA GLY A 260 3.95 -56.57 -5.10
C GLY A 260 3.56 -55.82 -3.82
N THR A 261 3.10 -56.57 -2.80
CA THR A 261 2.84 -56.02 -1.45
C THR A 261 4.16 -55.57 -0.80
N GLY A 262 4.22 -54.30 -0.38
CA GLY A 262 5.41 -53.72 0.27
C GLY A 262 6.44 -53.11 -0.67
N GLY A 263 6.15 -53.02 -1.98
CA GLY A 263 6.97 -52.29 -2.93
C GLY A 263 6.92 -50.77 -2.72
N VAL A 264 8.00 -50.09 -3.09
CA VAL A 264 8.09 -48.62 -3.07
C VAL A 264 8.06 -48.11 -4.51
N GLN A 265 7.11 -47.23 -4.81
CA GLN A 265 7.04 -46.61 -6.13
C GLN A 265 8.31 -45.80 -6.39
N ALA A 266 8.89 -45.89 -7.59
CA ALA A 266 9.99 -45.00 -7.95
C ALA A 266 9.52 -43.55 -7.92
N SER A 267 10.29 -42.68 -7.27
CA SER A 267 9.93 -41.27 -7.20
C SER A 267 9.90 -40.69 -8.62
N PRO A 268 8.87 -39.91 -8.97
CA PRO A 268 8.84 -39.27 -10.27
C PRO A 268 9.98 -38.27 -10.37
N PHE A 269 10.50 -38.08 -11.58
CA PHE A 269 11.70 -37.29 -11.80
C PHE A 269 11.44 -36.05 -12.67
N ARG A 270 12.34 -35.07 -12.51
CA ARG A 270 12.34 -33.82 -13.26
C ARG A 270 12.50 -34.18 -14.74
N LEU A 271 11.94 -33.41 -15.67
CA LEU A 271 12.30 -33.53 -17.08
C LEU A 271 12.67 -32.15 -17.60
N THR A 272 13.77 -32.06 -18.33
CA THR A 272 14.19 -30.82 -18.99
C THR A 272 13.85 -30.93 -20.47
N PRO A 273 13.03 -30.04 -21.02
CA PRO A 273 12.78 -30.02 -22.44
C PRO A 273 13.99 -29.42 -23.18
N ASN A 274 14.10 -29.76 -24.46
CA ASN A 274 15.02 -29.14 -25.39
C ASN A 274 14.54 -27.73 -25.74
N GLY A 275 15.36 -26.94 -26.45
CA GLY A 275 15.00 -25.58 -26.87
C GLY A 275 13.73 -25.47 -27.73
N ASN A 276 13.26 -26.59 -28.30
CA ASN A 276 12.05 -26.67 -29.13
C ASN A 276 10.81 -27.14 -28.34
N GLY A 277 10.89 -27.29 -27.01
CA GLY A 277 9.77 -27.74 -26.17
C GLY A 277 9.45 -29.23 -26.27
N GLY A 278 10.39 -30.06 -26.74
CA GLY A 278 10.30 -31.53 -26.71
C GLY A 278 11.22 -32.12 -25.64
N ILE A 279 10.90 -33.28 -25.07
CA ILE A 279 11.69 -33.92 -24.01
C ILE A 279 12.65 -34.93 -24.64
N ASN A 280 13.92 -34.59 -24.80
CA ASN A 280 14.86 -35.45 -25.53
C ASN A 280 15.87 -36.17 -24.64
N THR A 281 16.16 -35.64 -23.46
CA THR A 281 17.20 -36.15 -22.56
C THR A 281 16.87 -35.81 -21.13
N GLY A 282 16.94 -36.80 -20.23
CA GLY A 282 16.98 -36.58 -18.79
C GLY A 282 18.38 -36.92 -18.28
N THR A 283 18.84 -36.23 -17.24
CA THR A 283 20.01 -36.62 -16.44
C THR A 283 19.50 -36.78 -15.01
N PHE A 284 19.41 -38.02 -14.48
CA PHE A 284 18.84 -38.20 -13.13
C PHE A 284 19.55 -39.27 -12.30
N GLY A 285 19.77 -38.94 -11.03
CA GLY A 285 19.91 -39.90 -9.93
C GLY A 285 18.52 -40.37 -9.51
N ILE A 286 18.27 -41.66 -9.67
CA ILE A 286 16.99 -42.30 -9.35
C ILE A 286 16.98 -42.59 -7.84
N SER A 287 15.91 -42.22 -7.11
CA SER A 287 15.59 -42.95 -5.88
C SER A 287 14.94 -44.26 -6.33
N THR A 288 15.65 -45.36 -6.18
CA THR A 288 15.26 -46.64 -6.77
C THR A 288 13.96 -47.16 -6.15
N GLY A 289 12.95 -47.38 -7.00
CA GLY A 289 11.72 -48.08 -6.59
C GLY A 289 11.96 -49.59 -6.47
N THR A 290 11.12 -50.28 -5.70
CA THR A 290 11.23 -51.72 -5.44
C THR A 290 9.89 -52.43 -5.62
N GLY A 291 9.92 -53.75 -5.86
CA GLY A 291 8.71 -54.56 -6.01
C GLY A 291 8.13 -54.54 -7.43
N TYR A 292 8.97 -54.22 -8.42
CA TYR A 292 8.62 -54.27 -9.82
C TYR A 292 8.99 -55.62 -10.45
N THR A 293 8.10 -56.13 -11.29
CA THR A 293 8.33 -57.32 -12.12
C THR A 293 9.29 -57.03 -13.28
N ALA A 294 10.02 -58.07 -13.70
CA ALA A 294 10.94 -58.03 -14.84
C ALA A 294 10.32 -57.43 -16.11
N GLY A 295 11.00 -56.44 -16.69
CA GLY A 295 10.69 -55.86 -18.00
C GLY A 295 10.39 -54.35 -18.00
N ASP A 296 10.20 -53.81 -19.20
CA ASP A 296 10.00 -52.37 -19.40
C ASP A 296 8.67 -51.89 -18.80
N LYS A 297 8.70 -50.74 -18.13
CA LYS A 297 7.52 -50.09 -17.53
C LYS A 297 7.25 -48.75 -18.18
N THR A 298 6.03 -48.51 -18.62
CA THR A 298 5.64 -47.21 -19.21
C THR A 298 5.70 -46.10 -18.18
N LEU A 299 6.37 -44.99 -18.51
CA LEU A 299 6.36 -43.76 -17.74
C LEU A 299 5.26 -42.84 -18.24
N ASN A 300 4.47 -42.31 -17.31
CA ASN A 300 3.51 -41.26 -17.62
C ASN A 300 4.17 -39.89 -17.46
N ILE A 301 4.28 -39.12 -18.54
CA ILE A 301 4.88 -37.78 -18.52
C ILE A 301 3.78 -36.74 -18.43
N VAL A 302 3.77 -35.98 -17.34
CA VAL A 302 2.75 -34.98 -17.03
C VAL A 302 3.38 -33.59 -16.97
N SER A 303 2.67 -32.57 -17.44
CA SER A 303 3.04 -31.18 -17.24
C SER A 303 1.86 -30.34 -16.77
N ILE A 304 2.15 -29.38 -15.88
CA ILE A 304 1.16 -28.45 -15.34
C ILE A 304 1.04 -27.14 -16.16
N LEU A 305 1.99 -26.86 -17.06
CA LEU A 305 1.97 -25.65 -17.91
C LEU A 305 1.68 -25.95 -19.39
N GLY A 306 1.42 -27.21 -19.74
CA GLY A 306 1.15 -27.65 -21.11
C GLY A 306 2.24 -28.56 -21.69
N GLY A 307 2.02 -28.98 -22.94
CA GLY A 307 2.84 -29.98 -23.61
C GLY A 307 2.25 -31.38 -23.53
N SER A 308 2.46 -32.18 -24.57
CA SER A 308 1.87 -33.50 -24.69
C SER A 308 2.63 -34.42 -25.63
N GLY A 309 2.28 -35.71 -25.60
CA GLY A 309 2.78 -36.71 -26.54
C GLY A 309 4.17 -37.26 -26.22
N ALA A 310 4.79 -36.82 -25.12
CA ALA A 310 6.03 -37.46 -24.66
C ALA A 310 5.71 -38.84 -24.07
N GLN A 311 6.57 -39.81 -24.34
CA GLN A 311 6.48 -41.16 -23.80
C GLN A 311 7.85 -41.60 -23.33
N GLY A 312 7.90 -42.30 -22.20
CA GLY A 312 9.12 -42.89 -21.70
C GLY A 312 8.88 -44.32 -21.22
N VAL A 313 9.97 -45.05 -21.06
CA VAL A 313 10.00 -46.37 -20.44
C VAL A 313 11.08 -46.39 -19.37
N ILE A 314 10.82 -47.09 -18.27
CA ILE A 314 11.87 -47.53 -17.34
C ILE A 314 12.35 -48.88 -17.86
N ARG A 315 13.65 -48.97 -18.14
CA ARG A 315 14.31 -50.20 -18.62
C ARG A 315 14.98 -50.88 -17.45
N ASP A 316 15.00 -52.20 -17.53
CA ASP A 316 15.75 -53.09 -16.64
C ASP A 316 15.39 -52.95 -15.16
N THR A 317 14.51 -53.84 -14.69
CA THR A 317 14.53 -54.20 -13.28
C THR A 317 15.61 -55.25 -13.10
N ASN A 318 16.59 -55.01 -12.24
CA ASN A 318 17.51 -56.08 -11.89
C ASN A 318 16.76 -57.24 -11.20
N ALA A 319 17.44 -58.37 -10.96
CA ALA A 319 16.83 -59.55 -10.33
C ALA A 319 16.15 -59.29 -8.96
N ASN A 320 16.42 -58.13 -8.34
CA ASN A 320 15.82 -57.70 -7.08
C ASN A 320 14.59 -56.78 -7.27
N GLY A 321 14.10 -56.61 -8.50
CA GLY A 321 12.94 -55.77 -8.80
C GLY A 321 13.19 -54.27 -8.62
N VAL A 322 14.44 -53.85 -8.80
CA VAL A 322 14.90 -52.46 -8.61
C VAL A 322 15.05 -51.78 -9.96
N LEU A 323 14.48 -50.58 -10.10
CA LEU A 323 14.51 -49.78 -11.32
C LEU A 323 15.80 -48.94 -11.39
N ASP A 324 16.60 -49.09 -12.45
CA ASP A 324 17.89 -48.40 -12.57
C ASP A 324 18.15 -47.64 -13.89
N GLN A 325 17.35 -47.86 -14.94
CA GLN A 325 17.48 -47.14 -16.21
C GLN A 325 16.14 -46.61 -16.72
N TYR A 326 16.15 -45.47 -17.40
CA TYR A 326 14.98 -44.96 -18.11
C TYR A 326 15.38 -44.40 -19.48
N GLN A 327 14.43 -44.41 -20.39
CA GLN A 327 14.58 -43.85 -21.73
C GLN A 327 13.30 -43.13 -22.15
N ILE A 328 13.44 -41.93 -22.69
CA ILE A 328 12.37 -41.26 -23.42
C ILE A 328 12.30 -41.87 -24.82
N THR A 329 11.15 -42.42 -25.19
CA THR A 329 10.90 -43.10 -26.47
C THR A 329 10.26 -42.17 -27.49
N THR A 330 9.47 -41.19 -27.02
CA THR A 330 8.87 -40.14 -27.84
C THR A 330 9.02 -38.81 -27.12
N ALA A 331 9.52 -37.79 -27.81
CA ALA A 331 9.83 -36.50 -27.18
C ALA A 331 8.62 -35.65 -26.82
N GLY A 332 7.50 -35.83 -27.53
CA GLY A 332 6.36 -34.91 -27.44
C GLY A 332 6.70 -33.49 -27.88
N THR A 333 5.77 -32.56 -27.66
CA THR A 333 5.90 -31.14 -28.05
C THR A 333 5.17 -30.21 -27.10
N GLY A 334 5.55 -28.94 -27.08
CA GLY A 334 4.84 -27.87 -26.35
C GLY A 334 5.12 -27.81 -24.85
N TYR A 335 6.16 -28.50 -24.37
CA TYR A 335 6.58 -28.44 -22.97
C TYR A 335 7.32 -27.12 -22.66
N PRO A 336 7.18 -26.55 -21.45
CA PRO A 336 7.76 -25.26 -21.09
C PRO A 336 9.28 -25.35 -20.91
N ASN A 337 10.02 -24.42 -21.53
CA ASN A 337 11.49 -24.34 -21.44
C ASN A 337 12.04 -23.88 -20.07
N SER A 338 11.19 -23.72 -19.05
CA SER A 338 11.58 -23.30 -17.70
C SER A 338 11.80 -24.50 -16.78
N ASN A 339 12.77 -24.39 -15.86
CA ASN A 339 13.00 -25.40 -14.81
C ASN A 339 12.07 -25.23 -13.59
N ASN A 340 11.31 -24.13 -13.55
CA ASN A 340 10.35 -23.79 -12.52
C ASN A 340 9.05 -23.31 -13.17
N ALA A 341 7.93 -23.79 -12.69
CA ALA A 341 6.61 -23.39 -13.13
C ALA A 341 6.23 -22.01 -12.60
N ASN A 342 6.81 -21.60 -11.48
CA ASN A 342 6.72 -20.23 -10.99
C ASN A 342 7.90 -19.42 -11.51
N VAL A 343 7.64 -18.41 -12.35
CA VAL A 343 8.64 -17.54 -12.95
C VAL A 343 8.46 -16.13 -12.41
N VAL A 344 9.30 -15.76 -11.46
CA VAL A 344 9.37 -14.37 -11.00
C VAL A 344 10.07 -13.55 -12.07
N GLY A 345 9.47 -12.43 -12.50
CA GLY A 345 10.15 -11.50 -13.38
C GLY A 345 11.50 -11.08 -12.81
N GLN A 346 12.60 -11.35 -13.53
CA GLN A 346 13.99 -11.22 -13.06
C GLN A 346 14.47 -9.77 -12.85
N GLU A 347 13.67 -8.75 -13.18
CA GLU A 347 14.07 -7.33 -13.11
C GLU A 347 14.22 -6.77 -11.68
N TYR A 348 14.24 -7.62 -10.64
CA TYR A 348 14.01 -7.22 -9.26
C TYR A 348 15.05 -7.77 -8.27
N PHE A 349 16.32 -7.37 -8.44
CA PHE A 349 17.28 -7.26 -7.33
C PHE A 349 18.32 -6.18 -7.63
N ASP A 350 17.89 -5.01 -8.12
CA ASP A 350 18.72 -3.83 -7.92
C ASP A 350 18.53 -3.38 -6.47
N TYR A 351 19.34 -3.98 -5.59
CA TYR A 351 19.40 -3.74 -4.14
C TYR A 351 19.66 -2.27 -3.75
N SER A 352 19.81 -1.39 -4.73
CA SER A 352 20.19 0.00 -4.56
C SER A 352 19.02 0.95 -4.29
N TYR A 353 17.75 0.62 -4.60
CA TYR A 353 16.64 1.59 -4.45
C TYR A 353 15.25 1.04 -4.07
N PHE A 354 15.09 -0.23 -3.66
CA PHE A 354 13.79 -0.78 -3.22
C PHE A 354 13.35 -0.38 -1.80
N HIS A 355 13.62 0.87 -1.42
CA HIS A 355 12.71 1.60 -0.55
C HIS A 355 11.61 2.17 -1.45
N ASN A 356 10.63 1.34 -1.81
CA ASN A 356 9.48 1.70 -2.67
C ASN A 356 8.52 2.74 -2.04
N ASN A 357 8.98 3.35 -0.97
CA ASN A 357 8.58 4.65 -0.48
C ASN A 357 9.54 5.65 -1.13
N GLY A 358 9.30 5.98 -2.40
CA GLY A 358 10.22 6.75 -3.22
C GLY A 358 10.42 8.15 -2.64
N TYR A 359 11.54 8.36 -1.96
CA TYR A 359 11.96 9.68 -1.52
C TYR A 359 12.57 10.40 -2.70
N PHE A 360 11.80 11.28 -3.33
CA PHE A 360 12.32 12.16 -4.35
C PHE A 360 12.94 13.38 -3.62
N TYR A 361 14.22 13.27 -3.31
CA TYR A 361 15.04 14.40 -2.89
C TYR A 361 15.68 15.03 -4.12
N ASN A 362 15.31 16.27 -4.42
CA ASN A 362 16.07 17.08 -5.35
C ASN A 362 16.58 18.32 -4.61
N SER A 363 17.88 18.57 -4.67
CA SER A 363 18.49 19.81 -4.19
C SER A 363 18.04 21.02 -5.02
N ASP A 364 17.60 20.78 -6.26
CA ASP A 364 16.96 21.75 -7.12
C ASP A 364 15.43 21.63 -6.97
N SER A 365 14.79 22.70 -6.49
CA SER A 365 13.36 22.79 -6.24
C SER A 365 12.51 22.25 -7.41
N TYR A 366 11.49 21.42 -7.15
CA TYR A 366 10.54 20.97 -8.17
C TYR A 366 9.79 22.16 -8.78
N ARG A 367 10.04 22.43 -10.07
CA ARG A 367 9.54 23.60 -10.81
C ARG A 367 8.36 23.27 -11.71
N ALA A 368 7.54 24.28 -11.99
CA ALA A 368 6.44 24.15 -12.94
C ALA A 368 6.92 23.62 -14.30
N GLY A 369 6.14 22.69 -14.87
CA GLY A 369 6.43 22.07 -16.17
C GLY A 369 7.40 20.89 -16.12
N ILE A 370 8.02 20.57 -14.98
CA ILE A 370 8.77 19.32 -14.83
C ILE A 370 7.83 18.12 -14.91
N ILE A 371 8.27 17.06 -15.60
CA ILE A 371 7.57 15.78 -15.64
C ILE A 371 8.47 14.74 -14.97
N ILE A 372 7.99 14.16 -13.88
CA ILE A 372 8.61 13.04 -13.19
C ILE A 372 7.90 11.76 -13.63
N VAL A 373 8.66 10.83 -14.17
CA VAL A 373 8.15 9.50 -14.54
C VAL A 373 8.51 8.51 -13.44
N ASN A 374 7.50 7.87 -12.85
CA ASN A 374 7.66 6.91 -11.77
C ASN A 374 6.81 5.66 -12.05
N ASN A 375 7.43 4.62 -12.59
CA ASN A 375 6.75 3.35 -12.83
C ASN A 375 6.86 2.45 -11.60
N LEU A 376 5.78 1.74 -11.28
CA LEU A 376 5.76 0.79 -10.17
C LEU A 376 5.35 -0.59 -10.69
N HIS A 377 5.96 -1.62 -10.12
CA HIS A 377 5.52 -2.98 -10.31
C HIS A 377 5.25 -3.64 -8.95
N TYR A 378 4.03 -4.11 -8.75
CA TYR A 378 3.71 -5.02 -7.64
C TYR A 378 4.31 -6.39 -7.96
N GLY A 379 5.30 -6.81 -7.16
CA GLY A 379 6.02 -8.08 -7.25
C GLY A 379 5.20 -9.26 -6.74
N THR A 380 5.81 -10.31 -6.20
CA THR A 380 5.06 -11.46 -5.66
C THR A 380 4.53 -11.15 -4.26
N GLY A 381 3.21 -11.15 -4.08
CA GLY A 381 2.58 -10.71 -2.83
C GLY A 381 2.70 -11.67 -1.63
N TYR A 382 2.19 -11.19 -0.49
CA TYR A 382 2.05 -11.94 0.75
C TYR A 382 0.73 -12.71 0.73
N LEU A 383 0.82 -14.00 1.05
CA LEU A 383 -0.24 -14.84 1.57
C LEU A 383 -0.04 -15.08 3.07
N ARG A 384 -1.04 -14.62 3.84
CA ARG A 384 -1.21 -15.01 5.23
C ARG A 384 -1.63 -16.49 5.31
N THR A 385 -1.03 -17.18 6.29
CA THR A 385 -1.53 -18.33 7.05
C THR A 385 -1.67 -19.72 6.43
N GLU A 386 -1.66 -19.91 5.11
CA GLU A 386 -1.58 -21.26 4.54
C GLU A 386 -0.14 -21.57 4.13
N ALA A 387 0.49 -22.51 4.83
CA ALA A 387 1.79 -23.02 4.41
C ALA A 387 1.61 -23.77 3.08
N ILE A 388 2.10 -23.17 1.99
CA ILE A 388 2.10 -23.76 0.65
C ILE A 388 3.52 -24.26 0.38
N TYR A 389 3.63 -25.54 -0.01
CA TYR A 389 4.90 -26.23 -0.22
C TYR A 389 5.11 -26.61 -1.68
#